data_AF-A0A954KRA6-F1
#
_entry.id   AF-A0A954KRA6-F1
#
_cell.length_a   1.000
_cell.length_b   1.000
_cell.length_c   1.000
_cell.angle_alpha   90.00
_cell.angle_beta   90.00
_cell.angle_gamma   90.00
#
_symmetry.space_group_name_H-M   'P 1'
#
loop_
_entity.id
_entity.type
_entity.pdbx_description
1 polymer ?
#
loop_
_entity_poly.entity_id
_entity_poly.type
_entity_poly.pdbx_seq_one_letter_code
_entity_poly.pdbx_strand_id
1 'polypeptide(L)'
;QDCARRIMTRFATQAFRRPANNEEVQRLVDLVTMTMEEGEPFERGIQLAVQAVLVSPHFLFRVEIDRHPDDPTRARRIDDYELASRLSYFLWSSMPDEELFELAEKNQLHYQTVLASQIKRMLQDKKADALVENFGGQWLNLRNLDESFPSTRVFKDFKQNLRSDMRKETELFFAHVMREDMPLTMLLEGDFTFVNKRLAEHYGLPTEGLEDGKFTQISLADQPRRGVLTQASVLLLTSNPNRTAPVKRGKWILENILGEEPPPPPPNVPELEQAKGVDKNASLREKLAIHRADPGCAACHNQLDPLGFGLENFNAIGQWRDKDGEHAVDASGLLPSGEEFNGPLELISILSNRKPAFRELMTEKMLTYALGRGLDVYDQCAVQEITNQLEKNDDRFSALVTAIVNSDPFQKRRGEGEQQ
;
A
#
# COMPACT_ATOMS: atom_id res chain seq x y z
N GLN A 1 35.69 27.80 13.82
CA GLN A 1 35.48 26.34 13.87
C GLN A 1 34.27 25.94 14.71
N ASP A 2 33.99 26.59 15.85
CA ASP A 2 32.84 26.24 16.71
C ASP A 2 31.47 26.32 16.00
N CYS A 3 31.26 27.32 15.15
CA CYS A 3 30.03 27.42 14.35
C CYS A 3 29.86 26.22 13.40
N ALA A 4 30.91 25.83 12.68
CA ALA A 4 30.90 24.67 11.78
C ALA A 4 30.58 23.39 12.56
N ARG A 5 31.25 23.18 13.71
CA ARG A 5 31.01 22.01 14.57
C ARG A 5 29.56 21.92 14.98
N ARG A 6 28.95 23.02 15.46
CA ARG A 6 27.55 23.04 15.89
C ARG A 6 26.59 22.73 14.73
N ILE A 7 26.80 23.33 13.57
CA ILE A 7 25.97 23.10 12.37
C ILE A 7 26.09 21.64 11.93
N MET A 8 27.31 21.13 11.76
CA MET A 8 27.55 19.79 11.24
C MET A 8 27.16 18.71 12.23
N THR A 9 27.30 18.92 13.55
CA THR A 9 26.80 17.97 14.56
C THR A 9 25.28 17.82 14.43
N ARG A 10 24.53 18.92 14.37
CA ARG A 10 23.08 18.87 14.25
C ARG A 10 22.66 18.19 12.94
N PHE A 11 23.24 18.61 11.81
CA PHE A 11 22.87 18.10 10.50
C PHE A 11 23.22 16.62 10.33
N ALA A 12 24.44 16.21 10.70
CA ALA A 12 24.87 14.82 10.61
C ALA A 12 24.05 13.92 11.54
N THR A 13 23.72 14.36 12.76
CA THR A 13 22.88 13.59 13.69
C THR A 13 21.51 13.30 13.10
N GLN A 14 20.87 14.30 12.49
CA GLN A 14 19.59 14.12 11.81
C GLN A 14 19.72 13.24 10.56
N ALA A 15 20.71 13.52 9.71
CA ALA A 15 20.93 12.80 8.46
C ALA A 15 21.25 11.32 8.67
N PHE A 16 22.03 10.98 9.70
CA PHE A 16 22.44 9.61 10.03
C PHE A 16 21.46 8.92 11.01
N ARG A 17 20.44 9.64 11.48
CA ARG A 17 19.41 9.17 12.43
C ARG A 17 19.96 8.62 13.76
N ARG A 18 21.12 9.10 14.17
CA ARG A 18 21.78 8.82 15.45
C ARG A 18 22.76 9.94 15.78
N PRO A 19 23.23 10.07 17.03
CA PRO A 19 24.30 11.01 17.36
C PRO A 19 25.51 10.80 16.45
N ALA A 20 25.90 11.83 15.72
CA ALA A 20 27.15 11.84 14.97
C ALA A 20 28.31 11.84 15.97
N ASN A 21 29.26 10.93 15.78
CA ASN A 21 30.40 10.83 16.69
C ASN A 21 31.42 11.96 16.42
N ASN A 22 32.33 12.18 17.37
CA ASN A 22 33.29 13.29 17.29
C ASN A 22 34.19 13.23 16.05
N GLU A 23 34.57 12.03 15.60
CA GLU A 23 35.42 11.85 14.42
C GLU A 23 34.66 12.15 13.12
N GLU A 24 33.39 11.73 13.03
CA GLU A 24 32.48 12.07 11.93
C GLU A 24 32.32 13.58 11.82
N VAL A 25 32.03 14.26 12.95
CA VAL A 25 31.89 15.71 12.96
C VAL A 25 33.21 16.41 12.64
N GLN A 26 34.34 15.90 13.15
CA GLN A 26 35.65 16.49 12.89
C GLN A 26 35.98 16.47 11.41
N ARG A 27 35.80 15.32 10.73
CA ARG A 27 36.03 15.22 9.27
C ARG A 27 35.22 16.23 8.47
N LEU A 28 33.98 16.51 8.89
CA LEU A 28 33.13 17.51 8.26
C LEU A 28 33.61 18.94 8.55
N VAL A 29 34.10 19.22 9.75
CA VAL A 29 34.69 20.53 10.11
C VAL A 29 36.02 20.76 9.39
N ASP A 30 36.80 19.70 9.16
CA ASP A 30 38.06 19.76 8.41
C ASP A 30 37.78 20.11 6.94
N LEU A 31 36.75 19.53 6.33
CA LEU A 31 36.27 19.92 4.99
C LEU A 31 35.93 21.41 4.91
N VAL A 32 35.19 21.94 5.89
CA VAL A 32 34.87 23.38 5.94
C VAL A 32 36.13 24.22 6.06
N THR A 33 37.07 23.81 6.93
CA THR A 33 38.32 24.55 7.19
C THR A 33 39.20 24.55 5.94
N MET A 34 39.38 23.41 5.29
CA MET A 34 40.15 23.27 4.05
C MET A 34 39.62 24.19 2.95
N THR A 35 38.29 24.23 2.75
CA THR A 35 37.67 25.12 1.77
C THR A 35 37.92 26.60 2.08
N MET A 36 37.87 26.99 3.36
CA MET A 36 38.18 28.37 3.76
C MET A 36 39.66 28.72 3.57
N GLU A 37 40.57 27.78 3.79
CA GLU A 37 42.01 27.97 3.54
C GLU A 37 42.33 28.15 2.06
N GLU A 38 41.50 27.60 1.17
CA GLU A 38 41.55 27.82 -0.29
C GLU A 38 40.96 29.19 -0.73
N GLY A 39 40.46 30.00 0.21
CA GLY A 39 39.94 31.35 -0.04
C GLY A 39 38.44 31.44 -0.31
N GLU A 40 37.72 30.33 -0.23
CA GLU A 40 36.27 30.29 -0.39
C GLU A 40 35.53 30.75 0.89
N PRO A 41 34.29 31.27 0.76
CA PRO A 41 33.53 31.72 1.92
C PRO A 41 33.08 30.55 2.80
N PHE A 42 32.83 30.82 4.09
CA PHE A 42 32.39 29.83 5.08
C PHE A 42 31.18 29.01 4.61
N GLU A 43 30.21 29.66 3.98
CA GLU A 43 29.00 29.07 3.43
C GLU A 43 29.31 27.99 2.38
N ARG A 44 30.36 28.21 1.57
CA ARG A 44 30.82 27.22 0.57
C ARG A 44 31.41 26.00 1.24
N GLY A 45 32.19 26.18 2.31
CA GLY A 45 32.70 25.08 3.13
C GLY A 45 31.56 24.26 3.75
N ILE A 46 30.54 24.92 4.32
CA ILE A 46 29.35 24.23 4.84
C ILE A 46 28.61 23.47 3.75
N GLN A 47 28.47 24.04 2.55
CA GLN A 47 27.83 23.37 1.43
C GLN A 47 28.56 22.07 1.05
N LEU A 48 29.89 22.07 1.01
CA LEU A 48 30.68 20.86 0.74
C LEU A 48 30.54 19.81 1.85
N ALA A 49 30.55 20.23 3.11
CA ALA A 49 30.33 19.32 4.23
C ALA A 49 28.91 18.70 4.21
N VAL A 50 27.89 19.47 3.84
CA VAL A 50 26.53 18.96 3.62
C VAL A 50 26.50 17.94 2.48
N GLN A 51 27.16 18.23 1.36
CA GLN A 51 27.27 17.29 0.25
C GLN A 51 27.92 15.97 0.69
N ALA A 52 29.01 16.04 1.47
CA ALA A 52 29.68 14.86 2.01
C ALA A 52 28.74 13.98 2.87
N VAL A 53 27.87 14.61 3.68
CA VAL A 53 26.84 13.89 4.44
C VAL A 53 25.82 13.24 3.50
N LEU A 54 25.34 13.95 2.47
CA LEU A 54 24.31 13.45 1.55
C LEU A 54 24.79 12.32 0.62
N VAL A 55 26.11 12.14 0.44
CA VAL A 55 26.68 11.02 -0.31
C VAL A 55 27.25 9.92 0.60
N SER A 56 27.15 10.08 1.92
CA SER A 56 27.63 9.09 2.89
C SER A 56 26.73 7.85 2.88
N PRO A 57 27.29 6.63 3.00
CA PRO A 57 26.52 5.42 3.22
C PRO A 57 25.57 5.50 4.44
N HIS A 58 25.96 6.23 5.49
CA HIS A 58 25.12 6.44 6.67
C HIS A 58 23.88 7.31 6.40
N PHE A 59 23.86 8.07 5.30
CA PHE A 59 22.67 8.80 4.84
C PHE A 59 21.88 8.01 3.79
N LEU A 60 22.58 7.43 2.81
CA LEU A 60 21.96 6.70 1.70
C LEU A 60 21.26 5.42 2.14
N PHE A 61 21.79 4.76 3.18
CA PHE A 61 21.25 3.52 3.72
C PHE A 61 20.83 3.70 5.18
N ARG A 62 19.81 2.93 5.61
CA ARG A 62 19.50 2.74 7.03
C ARG A 62 20.41 1.65 7.58
N VAL A 63 21.66 2.04 7.85
CA VAL A 63 22.70 1.10 8.28
C VAL A 63 22.49 0.75 9.76
N GLU A 64 22.21 -0.52 10.04
CA GLU A 64 22.22 -1.06 11.40
C GLU A 64 23.33 -2.11 11.41
N ILE A 65 24.52 -1.72 11.87
CA ILE A 65 25.73 -2.53 11.74
C ILE A 65 25.63 -3.69 12.74
N ASP A 66 25.70 -4.93 12.24
CA ASP A 66 25.84 -6.09 13.10
C ASP A 66 27.30 -6.30 13.47
N ARG A 67 27.57 -6.73 14.71
CA ARG A 67 28.91 -7.11 15.17
C ARG A 67 29.34 -8.45 14.58
N HIS A 68 28.38 -9.25 14.12
CA HIS A 68 28.57 -10.54 13.48
C HIS A 68 27.80 -10.60 12.16
N PRO A 69 28.24 -9.84 11.13
CA PRO A 69 27.48 -9.69 9.88
C PRO A 69 27.30 -11.01 9.10
N ASP A 70 28.12 -12.03 9.35
CA ASP A 70 28.09 -13.33 8.67
C ASP A 70 27.43 -14.45 9.49
N ASP A 71 26.88 -14.14 10.68
CA ASP A 71 26.25 -15.13 11.56
C ASP A 71 24.71 -15.00 11.56
N PRO A 72 23.98 -15.84 10.80
CA PRO A 72 22.53 -15.82 10.75
C PRO A 72 21.86 -16.42 11.99
N THR A 73 22.62 -16.94 12.95
CA THR A 73 22.08 -17.55 14.18
C THR A 73 22.06 -16.59 15.36
N ARG A 74 22.85 -15.51 15.31
CA ARG A 74 22.97 -14.53 16.39
C ARG A 74 22.10 -13.30 16.15
N ALA A 75 20.79 -13.46 16.40
CA ALA A 75 19.90 -12.31 16.44
C ALA A 75 20.19 -11.44 17.67
N ARG A 76 20.41 -10.14 17.45
CA ARG A 76 20.49 -9.11 18.48
C ARG A 76 19.27 -8.20 18.43
N ARG A 77 18.93 -7.57 19.56
CA ARG A 77 17.99 -6.45 19.56
C ARG A 77 18.64 -5.24 18.88
N ILE A 78 17.84 -4.49 18.13
CA ILE A 78 18.25 -3.18 17.65
C ILE A 78 18.27 -2.17 18.81
N ASP A 79 19.12 -1.16 18.72
CA ASP A 79 19.14 -0.07 19.70
C ASP A 79 17.96 0.90 19.48
N ASP A 80 17.76 1.85 20.40
CA ASP A 80 16.59 2.73 20.32
C ASP A 80 16.68 3.76 19.16
N TYR A 81 17.88 4.09 18.64
CA TYR A 81 18.01 4.95 17.45
C TYR A 81 17.67 4.17 16.17
N GLU A 82 18.11 2.91 16.10
CA GLU A 82 17.73 1.96 15.06
C GLU A 82 16.20 1.73 15.09
N LEU A 83 15.60 1.52 16.28
CA LEU A 83 14.15 1.36 16.45
C LEU A 83 13.38 2.63 16.05
N ALA A 84 13.84 3.81 16.48
CA ALA A 84 13.26 5.09 16.08
C ALA A 84 13.26 5.23 14.55
N SER A 85 14.38 4.88 13.92
CA SER A 85 14.52 4.90 12.46
C SER A 85 13.59 3.91 11.76
N ARG A 86 13.49 2.66 12.23
CA ARG A 86 12.55 1.70 11.65
C ARG A 86 11.10 2.20 11.77
N LEU A 87 10.72 2.70 12.95
CA LEU A 87 9.38 3.22 13.20
C LEU A 87 9.04 4.43 12.32
N SER A 88 9.95 5.40 12.21
CA SER A 88 9.75 6.61 11.41
C SER A 88 9.65 6.32 9.91
N TYR A 89 10.45 5.40 9.40
CA TYR A 89 10.39 5.04 7.98
C TYR A 89 9.20 4.14 7.66
N PHE A 90 8.79 3.28 8.59
CA PHE A 90 7.58 2.49 8.45
C PHE A 90 6.34 3.42 8.37
N LEU A 91 6.13 4.27 9.37
CA LEU A 91 4.87 5.03 9.48
C LEU A 91 4.88 6.36 8.72
N TRP A 92 6.04 7.02 8.60
CA TRP A 92 6.14 8.38 8.05
C TRP A 92 7.02 8.48 6.81
N SER A 93 7.71 7.41 6.41
CA SER A 93 8.68 7.42 5.29
C SER A 93 9.70 8.56 5.37
N SER A 94 10.06 8.95 6.59
CA SER A 94 10.97 10.06 6.88
C SER A 94 11.79 9.77 8.14
N MET A 95 12.74 10.64 8.44
CA MET A 95 13.59 10.52 9.64
C MET A 95 12.76 10.66 10.94
N PRO A 96 13.26 10.13 12.07
CA PRO A 96 12.64 10.33 13.37
C PRO A 96 12.46 11.82 13.69
N ASP A 97 11.41 12.16 14.41
CA ASP A 97 11.26 13.50 14.97
C ASP A 97 12.03 13.65 16.28
N GLU A 98 12.04 14.87 16.82
CA GLU A 98 12.77 15.20 18.04
C GLU A 98 12.35 14.34 19.23
N GLU A 99 11.05 14.05 19.39
CA GLU A 99 10.54 13.19 20.46
C GLU A 99 11.09 11.75 20.37
N LEU A 100 11.12 11.14 19.17
CA LEU A 100 11.73 9.83 18.98
C LEU A 100 13.25 9.86 19.24
N PHE A 101 13.96 10.91 18.81
CA PHE A 101 15.38 11.07 19.11
C PHE A 101 15.66 11.18 20.61
N GLU A 102 14.85 11.94 21.35
CA GLU A 102 14.99 12.09 22.80
C GLU A 102 14.72 10.78 23.54
N LEU A 103 13.68 10.04 23.14
CA LEU A 103 13.36 8.73 23.73
C LEU A 103 14.48 7.73 23.45
N ALA A 104 15.09 7.78 22.27
CA ALA A 104 16.24 6.95 21.92
C ALA A 104 17.49 7.31 22.73
N GLU A 105 17.78 8.61 22.89
CA GLU A 105 18.88 9.08 23.74
C GLU A 105 18.74 8.62 25.19
N LYS A 106 17.51 8.65 25.72
CA LYS A 106 17.19 8.21 27.08
C LYS A 106 17.12 6.69 27.23
N ASN A 107 17.26 5.90 26.16
CA ASN A 107 17.04 4.46 26.12
C ASN A 107 15.67 4.05 26.70
N GLN A 108 14.62 4.74 26.24
CA GLN A 108 13.25 4.54 26.72
C GLN A 108 12.28 4.07 25.64
N LEU A 109 12.63 4.18 24.35
CA LEU A 109 11.70 3.91 23.25
C LEU A 109 11.24 2.45 23.24
N HIS A 110 12.13 1.53 23.61
CA HIS A 110 11.86 0.10 23.60
C HIS A 110 10.90 -0.39 24.72
N TYR A 111 10.53 0.47 25.67
CA TYR A 111 9.53 0.13 26.69
C TYR A 111 8.16 0.06 26.04
N GLN A 112 7.44 -1.04 26.27
CA GLN A 112 6.17 -1.35 25.62
C GLN A 112 5.13 -0.23 25.70
N THR A 113 5.02 0.43 26.87
CA THR A 113 4.08 1.54 27.08
C THR A 113 4.48 2.79 26.30
N VAL A 114 5.78 3.08 26.21
CA VAL A 114 6.33 4.21 25.44
C VAL A 114 6.13 3.94 23.95
N LEU A 115 6.50 2.75 23.48
CA LEU A 115 6.38 2.35 22.08
C LEU A 115 4.93 2.39 21.60
N ALA A 116 3.99 1.83 22.37
CA ALA A 116 2.56 1.90 22.05
C ALA A 116 2.04 3.35 21.98
N SER A 117 2.49 4.22 22.89
CA SER A 117 2.15 5.64 22.86
C SER A 117 2.69 6.33 21.60
N GLN A 118 3.93 6.02 21.20
CA GLN A 118 4.54 6.57 19.99
C GLN A 118 3.84 6.08 18.72
N ILE A 119 3.50 4.80 18.62
CA ILE A 119 2.73 4.25 17.49
C ILE A 119 1.41 5.00 17.34
N LYS A 120 0.64 5.15 18.43
CA LYS A 120 -0.64 5.88 18.41
C LYS A 120 -0.45 7.33 17.97
N ARG A 121 0.53 8.04 18.55
CA ARG A 121 0.85 9.43 18.19
C ARG A 121 1.18 9.55 16.70
N MET A 122 2.01 8.65 16.20
CA MET A 122 2.51 8.68 14.83
C MET A 122 1.41 8.38 13.81
N LEU A 123 0.51 7.43 14.08
CA LEU A 123 -0.63 7.11 13.20
C LEU A 123 -1.64 8.27 13.10
N GLN A 124 -1.73 9.12 14.13
CA GLN A 124 -2.59 10.31 14.13
C GLN A 124 -1.93 11.53 13.48
N ASP A 125 -0.61 11.53 13.32
CA ASP A 125 0.12 12.64 12.71
C ASP A 125 -0.14 12.72 11.19
N LYS A 126 -0.11 13.93 10.63
CA LYS A 126 -0.25 14.14 9.19
C LYS A 126 0.82 13.40 8.39
N LYS A 127 2.03 13.21 8.92
CA LYS A 127 3.09 12.44 8.28
C LYS A 127 2.69 10.98 8.02
N ALA A 128 1.70 10.42 8.72
CA ALA A 128 1.17 9.09 8.41
C ALA A 128 0.41 9.02 7.08
N ASP A 129 0.11 10.16 6.43
CA ASP A 129 -0.31 10.16 5.01
C ASP A 129 0.71 9.42 4.13
N ALA A 130 1.99 9.41 4.51
CA ALA A 130 3.01 8.64 3.79
C ALA A 130 2.76 7.12 3.83
N LEU A 131 2.22 6.57 4.92
CA LEU A 131 1.84 5.15 4.97
C LEU A 131 0.71 4.86 3.98
N VAL A 132 -0.23 5.79 3.83
CA VAL A 132 -1.35 5.68 2.88
C VAL A 132 -0.84 5.72 1.43
N GLU A 133 -0.05 6.74 1.09
CA GLU A 133 0.50 6.95 -0.26
C GLU A 133 1.47 5.83 -0.66
N ASN A 134 2.24 5.32 0.31
CA ASN A 134 3.27 4.32 0.03
C ASN A 134 2.76 2.89 0.17
N PHE A 135 2.34 2.46 1.35
CA PHE A 135 1.83 1.10 1.56
C PHE A 135 0.49 0.93 0.85
N GLY A 136 -0.49 1.78 1.13
CA GLY A 136 -1.81 1.71 0.50
C GLY A 136 -1.74 1.83 -1.03
N GLY A 137 -0.90 2.75 -1.53
CA GLY A 137 -0.65 2.91 -2.97
C GLY A 137 0.04 1.72 -3.64
N GLN A 138 0.91 0.98 -2.93
CA GLN A 138 1.52 -0.25 -3.45
C GLN A 138 0.56 -1.43 -3.41
N TRP A 139 -0.06 -1.66 -2.25
CA TRP A 139 -1.02 -2.76 -2.03
C TRP A 139 -2.18 -2.68 -3.02
N LEU A 140 -2.82 -1.51 -3.17
CA LEU A 140 -3.94 -1.35 -4.10
C LEU A 140 -3.49 -1.03 -5.54
N ASN A 141 -2.18 -1.03 -5.79
CA ASN A 141 -1.51 -0.65 -7.05
C ASN A 141 -1.94 0.71 -7.63
N LEU A 142 -2.35 1.67 -6.79
CA LEU A 142 -2.82 3.00 -7.22
C LEU A 142 -1.75 3.82 -7.96
N ARG A 143 -0.48 3.47 -7.78
CA ARG A 143 0.66 4.07 -8.50
C ARG A 143 0.57 3.84 -10.01
N ASN A 144 -0.07 2.75 -10.44
CA ASN A 144 -0.22 2.39 -11.85
C ASN A 144 -1.44 3.06 -12.51
N LEU A 145 -2.21 3.87 -11.75
CA LEU A 145 -3.41 4.52 -12.29
C LEU A 145 -3.08 5.52 -13.41
N ASP A 146 -1.89 6.11 -13.40
CA ASP A 146 -1.41 7.02 -14.45
C ASP A 146 -1.08 6.29 -15.76
N GLU A 147 -0.89 4.97 -15.70
CA GLU A 147 -0.69 4.09 -16.87
C GLU A 147 -2.02 3.57 -17.43
N SER A 148 -3.14 3.86 -16.75
CA SER A 148 -4.48 3.50 -17.21
C SER A 148 -5.03 4.57 -18.15
N PHE A 149 -5.21 4.23 -19.42
CA PHE A 149 -5.67 5.14 -20.48
C PHE A 149 -7.04 4.72 -21.03
N PRO A 150 -8.16 5.12 -20.41
CA PRO A 150 -9.49 4.95 -20.98
C PRO A 150 -9.59 5.56 -22.38
N SER A 151 -10.25 4.86 -23.28
CA SER A 151 -10.51 5.33 -24.64
C SER A 151 -11.43 6.53 -24.59
N THR A 152 -10.93 7.69 -25.00
CA THR A 152 -11.70 8.94 -25.08
C THR A 152 -12.85 8.87 -26.10
N ARG A 153 -12.85 7.87 -26.99
CA ARG A 153 -13.97 7.59 -27.91
C ARG A 153 -15.16 6.97 -27.18
N VAL A 154 -14.90 6.11 -26.20
CA VAL A 154 -15.92 5.40 -25.40
C VAL A 154 -16.29 6.22 -24.18
N PHE A 155 -15.29 6.74 -23.46
CA PHE A 155 -15.43 7.45 -22.20
C PHE A 155 -15.11 8.95 -22.40
N LYS A 156 -16.01 9.67 -23.07
CA LYS A 156 -15.80 11.07 -23.51
C LYS A 156 -15.57 12.04 -22.34
N ASP A 157 -16.22 11.76 -21.22
CA ASP A 157 -16.21 12.62 -20.03
C ASP A 157 -15.06 12.29 -19.08
N PHE A 158 -14.29 11.24 -19.35
CA PHE A 158 -13.12 10.91 -18.55
C PHE A 158 -11.99 11.92 -18.79
N LYS A 159 -11.48 12.51 -17.71
CA LYS A 159 -10.44 13.56 -17.71
C LYS A 159 -9.41 13.29 -16.60
N GLN A 160 -8.24 13.95 -16.68
CA GLN A 160 -7.16 13.77 -15.72
C GLN A 160 -7.57 14.13 -14.28
N ASN A 161 -8.36 15.19 -14.10
CA ASN A 161 -8.87 15.61 -12.79
C ASN A 161 -9.79 14.56 -12.15
N LEU A 162 -10.62 13.85 -12.94
CA LEU A 162 -11.41 12.73 -12.43
C LEU A 162 -10.50 11.59 -11.94
N ARG A 163 -9.43 11.25 -12.68
CA ARG A 163 -8.44 10.25 -12.22
C ARG A 163 -7.80 10.65 -10.89
N SER A 164 -7.40 11.91 -10.77
CA SER A 164 -6.84 12.44 -9.52
C SER A 164 -7.84 12.33 -8.36
N ASP A 165 -9.12 12.57 -8.61
CA ASP A 165 -10.15 12.42 -7.57
C ASP A 165 -10.37 10.97 -7.16
N MET A 166 -10.39 10.05 -8.12
CA MET A 166 -10.49 8.61 -7.85
C MET A 166 -9.34 8.12 -6.97
N ARG A 167 -8.11 8.55 -7.25
CA ARG A 167 -6.96 8.23 -6.39
C ARG A 167 -7.16 8.83 -4.99
N LYS A 168 -7.59 10.10 -4.92
CA LYS A 168 -7.74 10.80 -3.65
C LYS A 168 -8.84 10.21 -2.77
N GLU A 169 -9.93 9.74 -3.36
CA GLU A 169 -10.96 8.95 -2.67
C GLU A 169 -10.35 7.76 -1.94
N THR A 170 -9.58 6.93 -2.65
CA THR A 170 -8.99 5.71 -2.06
C THR A 170 -8.00 6.03 -0.96
N GLU A 171 -7.17 7.05 -1.15
CA GLU A 171 -6.25 7.53 -0.12
C GLU A 171 -7.00 8.00 1.12
N LEU A 172 -8.04 8.84 0.97
CA LEU A 172 -8.83 9.34 2.10
C LEU A 172 -9.57 8.22 2.82
N PHE A 173 -10.12 7.26 2.07
CA PHE A 173 -10.80 6.10 2.63
C PHE A 173 -9.87 5.24 3.48
N PHE A 174 -8.69 4.89 2.95
CA PHE A 174 -7.67 4.15 3.71
C PHE A 174 -7.18 4.95 4.92
N ALA A 175 -6.91 6.25 4.74
CA ALA A 175 -6.48 7.13 5.82
C ALA A 175 -7.52 7.20 6.96
N HIS A 176 -8.81 7.21 6.62
CA HIS A 176 -9.88 7.21 7.61
C HIS A 176 -9.94 5.89 8.39
N VAL A 177 -9.88 4.74 7.71
CA VAL A 177 -9.80 3.43 8.37
C VAL A 177 -8.62 3.34 9.33
N MET A 178 -7.45 3.85 8.91
CA MET A 178 -6.25 3.90 9.74
C MET A 178 -6.40 4.83 10.96
N ARG A 179 -6.87 6.06 10.76
CA ARG A 179 -6.92 7.09 11.81
C ARG A 179 -8.03 6.86 12.82
N GLU A 180 -9.18 6.38 12.38
CA GLU A 180 -10.28 6.01 13.28
C GLU A 180 -10.09 4.61 13.89
N ASP A 181 -8.93 4.00 13.64
CA ASP A 181 -8.55 2.67 14.14
C ASP A 181 -9.66 1.64 13.89
N MET A 182 -10.17 1.60 12.67
CA MET A 182 -11.25 0.70 12.30
C MET A 182 -10.71 -0.73 12.09
N PRO A 183 -11.57 -1.76 12.15
CA PRO A 183 -11.20 -3.09 11.71
C PRO A 183 -10.73 -3.08 10.26
N LEU A 184 -9.70 -3.86 9.91
CA LEU A 184 -9.16 -3.92 8.55
C LEU A 184 -10.24 -4.31 7.52
N THR A 185 -11.24 -5.10 7.91
CA THR A 185 -12.34 -5.50 7.02
C THR A 185 -13.15 -4.33 6.48
N MET A 186 -13.11 -3.16 7.14
CA MET A 186 -13.73 -1.93 6.62
C MET A 186 -13.14 -1.53 5.27
N LEU A 187 -11.90 -1.94 4.94
CA LEU A 187 -11.33 -1.74 3.61
C LEU A 187 -12.13 -2.48 2.52
N LEU A 188 -12.84 -3.55 2.87
CA LEU A 188 -13.67 -4.35 1.95
C LEU A 188 -15.16 -3.99 2.05
N GLU A 189 -15.67 -3.88 3.28
CA GLU A 189 -17.12 -3.78 3.53
C GLU A 189 -17.61 -2.38 3.93
N GLY A 190 -16.72 -1.39 4.01
CA GLY A 190 -17.07 -0.03 4.42
C GLY A 190 -18.19 0.55 3.56
N ASP A 191 -19.23 1.06 4.23
CA ASP A 191 -20.45 1.63 3.65
C ASP A 191 -20.42 3.15 3.60
N PHE A 192 -19.22 3.72 3.42
CA PHE A 192 -18.99 5.14 3.24
C PHE A 192 -17.87 5.35 2.22
N THR A 193 -17.78 6.55 1.69
CA THR A 193 -16.63 6.97 0.88
C THR A 193 -16.40 8.48 0.99
N PHE A 194 -15.33 8.98 0.39
CA PHE A 194 -15.00 10.39 0.29
C PHE A 194 -15.13 10.86 -1.15
N VAL A 195 -16.02 11.81 -1.39
CA VAL A 195 -16.24 12.39 -2.72
C VAL A 195 -16.14 13.90 -2.70
N ASN A 196 -15.64 14.47 -3.79
CA ASN A 196 -15.90 15.85 -4.16
C ASN A 196 -17.09 15.90 -5.14
N LYS A 197 -17.48 17.09 -5.61
CA LYS A 197 -18.62 17.23 -6.54
C LYS A 197 -18.47 16.38 -7.80
N ARG A 198 -17.35 16.50 -8.52
CA ARG A 198 -17.07 15.75 -9.75
C ARG A 198 -17.14 14.23 -9.58
N LEU A 199 -16.60 13.69 -8.50
CA LEU A 199 -16.63 12.25 -8.25
C LEU A 199 -18.04 11.77 -7.83
N ALA A 200 -18.78 12.58 -7.08
CA ALA A 200 -20.17 12.29 -6.75
C ALA A 200 -21.04 12.23 -8.02
N GLU A 201 -20.90 13.20 -8.93
CA GLU A 201 -21.57 13.19 -10.24
C GLU A 201 -21.21 11.93 -11.04
N HIS A 202 -19.93 11.55 -11.06
CA HIS A 202 -19.46 10.33 -11.72
C HIS A 202 -20.09 9.06 -11.15
N TYR A 203 -20.36 9.02 -9.84
CA TYR A 203 -21.01 7.90 -9.18
C TYR A 203 -22.53 7.93 -9.22
N GLY A 204 -23.15 9.04 -9.63
CA GLY A 204 -24.60 9.23 -9.54
C GLY A 204 -25.08 9.47 -8.11
N LEU A 205 -24.22 10.01 -7.25
CA LEU A 205 -24.53 10.32 -5.85
C LEU A 205 -25.07 11.76 -5.72
N PRO A 206 -25.80 12.08 -4.64
CA PRO A 206 -26.24 13.44 -4.35
C PRO A 206 -25.06 14.42 -4.35
N THR A 207 -25.28 15.63 -4.90
CA THR A 207 -24.21 16.64 -5.09
C THR A 207 -24.45 17.92 -4.29
N GLU A 208 -25.57 17.99 -3.57
CA GLU A 208 -25.96 19.14 -2.77
C GLU A 208 -24.93 19.42 -1.68
N GLY A 209 -24.36 20.62 -1.69
CA GLY A 209 -23.33 21.04 -0.72
C GLY A 209 -21.92 20.50 -1.00
N LEU A 210 -21.71 19.77 -2.11
CA LEU A 210 -20.38 19.35 -2.54
C LEU A 210 -19.74 20.40 -3.44
N GLU A 211 -18.42 20.53 -3.31
CA GLU A 211 -17.60 21.44 -4.10
C GLU A 211 -16.49 20.66 -4.81
N ASP A 212 -16.01 21.18 -5.95
CA ASP A 212 -14.83 20.61 -6.58
C ASP A 212 -13.60 20.83 -5.70
N GLY A 213 -12.75 19.81 -5.59
CA GLY A 213 -11.50 19.87 -4.81
C GLY A 213 -11.68 19.75 -3.29
N LYS A 214 -12.91 19.75 -2.77
CA LYS A 214 -13.19 19.49 -1.35
C LYS A 214 -13.89 18.14 -1.19
N PHE A 215 -13.21 17.21 -0.52
CA PHE A 215 -13.75 15.88 -0.27
C PHE A 215 -14.60 15.86 1.00
N THR A 216 -15.74 15.20 0.92
CA THR A 216 -16.69 15.03 2.02
C THR A 216 -17.00 13.55 2.17
N GLN A 217 -17.03 13.07 3.41
CA GLN A 217 -17.48 11.71 3.70
C GLN A 217 -18.99 11.62 3.48
N ILE A 218 -19.42 10.59 2.75
CA ILE A 218 -20.83 10.30 2.50
C ILE A 218 -21.12 8.84 2.78
N SER A 219 -22.35 8.54 3.19
CA SER A 219 -22.82 7.16 3.32
C SER A 219 -23.11 6.55 1.95
N LEU A 220 -22.83 5.26 1.83
CA LEU A 220 -23.14 4.39 0.71
C LEU A 220 -24.21 3.34 1.06
N ALA A 221 -24.88 3.45 2.21
CA ALA A 221 -25.81 2.43 2.70
C ALA A 221 -26.81 1.94 1.62
N ASP A 222 -27.41 2.88 0.89
CA ASP A 222 -28.38 2.63 -0.18
C ASP A 222 -27.77 2.55 -1.60
N GLN A 223 -26.45 2.42 -1.68
CA GLN A 223 -25.69 2.37 -2.93
C GLN A 223 -25.11 0.97 -3.15
N PRO A 224 -24.98 0.50 -4.39
CA PRO A 224 -24.38 -0.80 -4.69
C PRO A 224 -22.84 -0.77 -4.62
N ARG A 225 -22.27 0.04 -3.71
CA ARG A 225 -20.83 0.28 -3.54
C ARG A 225 -20.43 0.01 -2.09
N ARG A 226 -19.35 -0.74 -1.89
CA ARG A 226 -18.69 -0.99 -0.60
C ARG A 226 -17.18 -1.09 -0.78
N GLY A 227 -16.44 -0.59 0.20
CA GLY A 227 -14.99 -0.68 0.30
C GLY A 227 -14.21 -0.33 -0.97
N VAL A 228 -12.94 -0.73 -1.01
CA VAL A 228 -12.02 -0.39 -2.11
C VAL A 228 -12.36 -1.10 -3.42
N LEU A 229 -13.01 -2.27 -3.37
CA LEU A 229 -13.34 -3.07 -4.57
C LEU A 229 -14.28 -2.33 -5.53
N THR A 230 -15.12 -1.43 -5.01
CA THR A 230 -16.11 -0.69 -5.81
C THR A 230 -15.73 0.75 -6.09
N GLN A 231 -14.54 1.18 -5.68
CA GLN A 231 -14.01 2.50 -6.00
C GLN A 231 -13.51 2.54 -7.45
N ALA A 232 -13.74 3.65 -8.13
CA ALA A 232 -13.41 3.77 -9.54
C ALA A 232 -11.90 3.72 -9.83
N SER A 233 -11.04 4.04 -8.88
CA SER A 233 -9.59 3.86 -9.02
C SER A 233 -9.23 2.39 -9.29
N VAL A 234 -9.74 1.47 -8.47
CA VAL A 234 -9.55 0.03 -8.59
C VAL A 234 -10.24 -0.52 -9.85
N LEU A 235 -11.48 -0.09 -10.10
CA LEU A 235 -12.25 -0.54 -11.28
C LEU A 235 -11.61 -0.09 -12.60
N LEU A 236 -10.98 1.09 -12.60
CA LEU A 236 -10.21 1.61 -13.73
C LEU A 236 -8.92 0.83 -13.94
N LEU A 237 -8.13 0.68 -12.87
CA LEU A 237 -6.86 -0.04 -12.89
C LEU A 237 -7.01 -1.47 -13.44
N THR A 238 -8.14 -2.12 -13.11
CA THR A 238 -8.42 -3.53 -13.44
C THR A 238 -9.20 -3.70 -14.74
N SER A 239 -9.26 -2.68 -15.60
CA SER A 239 -10.00 -2.71 -16.87
C SER A 239 -9.08 -2.57 -18.09
N ASN A 240 -9.66 -2.74 -19.29
CA ASN A 240 -9.01 -2.39 -20.55
C ASN A 240 -9.41 -0.97 -20.99
N PRO A 241 -8.66 -0.31 -21.89
CA PRO A 241 -8.96 1.04 -22.35
C PRO A 241 -10.41 1.25 -22.81
N ASN A 242 -11.02 0.27 -23.48
CA ASN A 242 -12.33 0.40 -24.11
C ASN A 242 -13.44 -0.43 -23.44
N ARG A 243 -13.12 -1.28 -22.45
CA ARG A 243 -14.07 -2.21 -21.84
C ARG A 243 -13.60 -2.72 -20.48
N THR A 244 -14.51 -3.31 -19.72
CA THR A 244 -14.19 -4.07 -18.50
C THR A 244 -13.31 -5.29 -18.81
N ALA A 245 -12.65 -5.83 -17.79
CA ALA A 245 -11.85 -7.04 -17.91
C ALA A 245 -12.03 -7.94 -16.68
N PRO A 246 -13.05 -8.84 -16.69
CA PRO A 246 -13.32 -9.75 -15.58
C PRO A 246 -12.09 -10.52 -15.11
N VAL A 247 -11.27 -11.00 -16.05
CA VAL A 247 -10.02 -11.72 -15.75
C VAL A 247 -9.04 -10.85 -14.93
N LYS A 248 -8.88 -9.57 -15.29
CA LYS A 248 -7.98 -8.63 -14.58
C LYS A 248 -8.53 -8.24 -13.22
N ARG A 249 -9.85 -8.03 -13.11
CA ARG A 249 -10.55 -7.77 -11.85
C ARG A 249 -10.42 -8.95 -10.89
N GLY A 250 -10.69 -10.15 -11.38
CA GLY A 250 -10.55 -11.38 -10.62
C GLY A 250 -9.12 -11.64 -10.16
N LYS A 251 -8.14 -11.44 -11.06
CA LYS A 251 -6.72 -11.52 -10.72
C LYS A 251 -6.36 -10.56 -9.59
N TRP A 252 -6.79 -9.31 -9.71
CA TRP A 252 -6.53 -8.30 -8.68
C TRP A 252 -7.16 -8.68 -7.34
N ILE A 253 -8.38 -9.24 -7.32
CA ILE A 253 -9.02 -9.73 -6.09
C ILE A 253 -8.23 -10.90 -5.49
N LEU A 254 -7.81 -11.89 -6.30
CA LEU A 254 -7.02 -13.02 -5.80
C LEU A 254 -5.72 -12.54 -5.14
N GLU A 255 -4.96 -11.69 -5.82
CA GLU A 255 -3.64 -11.25 -5.35
C GLU A 255 -3.72 -10.26 -4.17
N ASN A 256 -4.68 -9.32 -4.21
CA ASN A 256 -4.71 -8.18 -3.28
C ASN A 256 -5.72 -8.36 -2.15
N ILE A 257 -6.64 -9.33 -2.23
CA ILE A 257 -7.64 -9.59 -1.19
C ILE A 257 -7.54 -11.01 -0.63
N LEU A 258 -7.26 -12.02 -1.47
CA LEU A 258 -7.23 -13.42 -1.04
C LEU A 258 -5.80 -13.94 -0.80
N GLY A 259 -4.77 -13.21 -1.24
CA GLY A 259 -3.37 -13.61 -1.08
C GLY A 259 -2.94 -14.78 -1.96
N GLU A 260 -3.68 -15.04 -3.04
CA GLU A 260 -3.40 -16.12 -3.97
C GLU A 260 -2.81 -15.56 -5.27
N GLU A 261 -1.66 -16.10 -5.70
CA GLU A 261 -1.03 -15.72 -6.97
C GLU A 261 -1.46 -16.70 -8.08
N PRO A 262 -2.23 -16.25 -9.08
CA PRO A 262 -2.58 -17.12 -10.20
C PRO A 262 -1.33 -17.38 -11.08
N PRO A 263 -1.19 -18.58 -11.67
CA PRO A 263 -0.06 -18.88 -12.52
C PRO A 263 -0.04 -17.95 -13.76
N PRO A 264 1.14 -17.70 -14.35
CA PRO A 264 1.24 -16.83 -15.52
C PRO A 264 0.41 -17.40 -16.68
N PRO A 265 -0.16 -16.53 -17.54
CA PRO A 265 -0.93 -16.98 -18.68
C PRO A 265 -0.04 -17.80 -19.64
N PRO A 266 -0.61 -18.81 -20.34
CA PRO A 266 0.12 -19.53 -21.38
C PRO A 266 0.67 -18.59 -22.46
N PRO A 267 1.80 -18.93 -23.10
CA PRO A 267 2.31 -18.16 -24.23
C PRO A 267 1.35 -18.22 -25.43
N ASN A 268 1.27 -17.13 -26.20
CA ASN A 268 0.51 -17.01 -27.46
C ASN A 268 -1.04 -17.12 -27.34
N VAL A 269 -1.64 -16.69 -26.23
CA VAL A 269 -3.10 -16.59 -26.12
C VAL A 269 -3.61 -15.44 -27.01
N PRO A 270 -4.50 -15.70 -28.00
CA PRO A 270 -5.06 -14.65 -28.85
C PRO A 270 -5.97 -13.71 -28.06
N GLU A 271 -6.08 -12.45 -28.51
CA GLU A 271 -7.03 -11.50 -27.91
C GLU A 271 -8.48 -12.01 -28.01
N LEU A 272 -9.31 -11.67 -27.01
CA LEU A 272 -10.70 -12.10 -26.92
C LEU A 272 -11.52 -11.75 -28.18
N GLU A 273 -11.29 -10.58 -28.77
CA GLU A 273 -11.93 -10.11 -30.01
C GLU A 273 -11.52 -10.90 -31.26
N GLN A 274 -10.35 -11.55 -31.20
CA GLN A 274 -9.75 -12.26 -32.32
C GLN A 274 -9.96 -13.79 -32.19
N ALA A 275 -10.56 -14.25 -31.10
CA ALA A 275 -10.86 -15.66 -30.88
C ALA A 275 -11.88 -16.18 -31.90
N LYS A 276 -11.57 -17.33 -32.52
CA LYS A 276 -12.45 -17.98 -33.49
C LYS A 276 -13.78 -18.40 -32.84
N GLY A 277 -14.89 -18.16 -33.51
CA GLY A 277 -16.23 -18.58 -33.06
C GLY A 277 -16.94 -17.56 -32.15
N VAL A 278 -16.30 -16.44 -31.82
CA VAL A 278 -16.93 -15.34 -31.08
C VAL A 278 -17.82 -14.50 -32.01
N ASP A 279 -19.13 -14.46 -31.71
CA ASP A 279 -20.02 -13.46 -32.31
C ASP A 279 -19.62 -12.06 -31.82
N LYS A 280 -19.50 -11.11 -32.75
CA LYS A 280 -19.24 -9.71 -32.42
C LYS A 280 -20.31 -9.14 -31.48
N ASN A 281 -21.55 -9.59 -31.63
CA ASN A 281 -22.69 -9.17 -30.84
C ASN A 281 -22.85 -9.95 -29.53
N ALA A 282 -22.03 -10.97 -29.25
CA ALA A 282 -22.10 -11.68 -27.96
C ALA A 282 -21.72 -10.76 -26.79
N SER A 283 -22.35 -10.99 -25.64
CA SER A 283 -21.99 -10.38 -24.36
C SER A 283 -20.56 -10.74 -23.95
N LEU A 284 -19.93 -9.93 -23.10
CA LEU A 284 -18.58 -10.23 -22.62
C LEU A 284 -18.48 -11.60 -21.92
N ARG A 285 -19.54 -11.99 -21.19
CA ARG A 285 -19.65 -13.29 -20.53
C ARG A 285 -19.64 -14.44 -21.52
N GLU A 286 -20.44 -14.35 -22.59
CA GLU A 286 -20.46 -15.36 -23.65
C GLU A 286 -19.12 -15.46 -24.37
N LYS A 287 -18.47 -14.32 -24.65
CA LYS A 287 -17.13 -14.28 -25.26
C LYS A 287 -16.10 -15.01 -24.39
N LEU A 288 -16.12 -14.75 -23.08
CA LEU A 288 -15.24 -15.45 -22.13
C LEU A 288 -15.59 -16.94 -22.01
N ALA A 289 -16.87 -17.32 -22.06
CA ALA A 289 -17.27 -18.72 -22.06
C ALA A 289 -16.71 -19.49 -23.26
N ILE A 290 -16.73 -18.88 -24.46
CA ILE A 290 -16.09 -19.44 -25.66
C ILE A 290 -14.58 -19.56 -25.45
N HIS A 291 -13.94 -18.54 -24.88
CA HIS A 291 -12.50 -18.56 -24.59
C HIS A 291 -12.10 -19.67 -23.60
N ARG A 292 -12.94 -19.93 -22.60
CA ARG A 292 -12.72 -20.98 -21.59
C ARG A 292 -13.07 -22.39 -22.07
N ALA A 293 -13.60 -22.55 -23.27
CA ALA A 293 -13.84 -23.89 -23.82
C ALA A 293 -12.54 -24.67 -24.02
N ASP A 294 -11.39 -23.99 -24.09
CA ASP A 294 -10.07 -24.60 -24.03
C ASP A 294 -9.74 -25.05 -22.59
N PRO A 295 -9.46 -26.35 -22.34
CA PRO A 295 -9.14 -26.85 -21.01
C PRO A 295 -7.93 -26.17 -20.34
N GLY A 296 -6.95 -25.72 -21.12
CA GLY A 296 -5.78 -25.01 -20.61
C GLY A 296 -6.11 -23.61 -20.07
N CYS A 297 -7.11 -22.95 -20.66
CA CYS A 297 -7.60 -21.65 -20.19
C CYS A 297 -8.58 -21.81 -19.01
N ALA A 298 -9.40 -22.87 -19.01
CA ALA A 298 -10.40 -23.11 -17.97
C ALA A 298 -9.79 -23.21 -16.56
N ALA A 299 -8.59 -23.80 -16.43
CA ALA A 299 -7.93 -24.04 -15.14
C ALA A 299 -7.82 -22.77 -14.28
N CYS A 300 -7.41 -21.64 -14.87
CA CYS A 300 -7.27 -20.37 -14.14
C CYS A 300 -8.57 -19.55 -14.18
N HIS A 301 -9.25 -19.52 -15.32
CA HIS A 301 -10.43 -18.69 -15.50
C HIS A 301 -11.65 -19.15 -14.67
N ASN A 302 -11.71 -20.42 -14.27
CA ASN A 302 -12.74 -20.90 -13.34
C ASN A 302 -12.63 -20.25 -11.96
N GLN A 303 -11.44 -19.76 -11.59
CA GLN A 303 -11.22 -19.03 -10.34
C GLN A 303 -11.32 -17.51 -10.54
N LEU A 304 -10.69 -17.00 -11.61
CA LEU A 304 -10.57 -15.57 -11.86
C LEU A 304 -11.89 -14.93 -12.26
N ASP A 305 -12.54 -15.48 -13.27
CA ASP A 305 -13.60 -14.74 -13.92
C ASP A 305 -14.88 -14.62 -13.09
N PRO A 306 -15.29 -15.61 -12.26
CA PRO A 306 -16.39 -15.39 -11.33
C PRO A 306 -16.16 -14.15 -10.46
N LEU A 307 -14.99 -14.01 -9.83
CA LEU A 307 -14.65 -12.83 -9.03
C LEU A 307 -14.78 -11.53 -9.83
N GLY A 308 -14.32 -11.53 -11.09
CA GLY A 308 -14.47 -10.38 -11.98
C GLY A 308 -15.91 -10.07 -12.37
N PHE A 309 -16.73 -11.11 -12.57
CA PHE A 309 -18.13 -10.98 -12.95
C PHE A 309 -18.97 -10.27 -11.90
N GLY A 310 -18.68 -10.47 -10.60
CA GLY A 310 -19.37 -9.75 -9.52
C GLY A 310 -19.25 -8.23 -9.60
N LEU A 311 -18.29 -7.71 -10.36
CA LEU A 311 -18.08 -6.28 -10.55
C LEU A 311 -18.57 -5.76 -11.91
N GLU A 312 -19.18 -6.59 -12.76
CA GLU A 312 -19.52 -6.19 -14.14
C GLU A 312 -20.64 -5.15 -14.26
N ASN A 313 -21.40 -4.93 -13.19
CA ASN A 313 -22.29 -3.77 -13.07
C ASN A 313 -21.52 -2.44 -13.02
N PHE A 314 -20.20 -2.45 -12.87
CA PHE A 314 -19.36 -1.28 -13.04
C PHE A 314 -18.64 -1.31 -14.38
N ASN A 315 -18.79 -0.26 -15.17
CA ASN A 315 -18.05 -0.08 -16.42
C ASN A 315 -16.54 0.13 -16.18
N ALA A 316 -15.76 0.28 -17.26
CA ALA A 316 -14.31 0.37 -17.18
C ALA A 316 -13.77 1.59 -16.43
N ILE A 317 -14.60 2.62 -16.20
CA ILE A 317 -14.26 3.81 -15.40
C ILE A 317 -15.03 3.85 -14.08
N GLY A 318 -15.68 2.74 -13.70
CA GLY A 318 -16.32 2.57 -12.40
C GLY A 318 -17.72 3.17 -12.25
N GLN A 319 -18.41 3.52 -13.34
CA GLN A 319 -19.83 3.93 -13.29
C GLN A 319 -20.75 2.71 -13.31
N TRP A 320 -21.90 2.81 -12.63
CA TRP A 320 -22.90 1.75 -12.66
C TRP A 320 -23.52 1.58 -14.05
N ARG A 321 -23.87 0.34 -14.40
CA ARG A 321 -24.59 -0.03 -15.61
C ARG A 321 -25.43 -1.28 -15.38
N ASP A 322 -26.63 -1.28 -15.97
CA ASP A 322 -27.50 -2.47 -16.04
C ASP A 322 -27.34 -3.24 -17.35
N LYS A 323 -26.70 -2.61 -18.36
CA LYS A 323 -26.48 -3.20 -19.69
C LYS A 323 -25.05 -3.04 -20.19
N ASP A 324 -24.59 -4.02 -20.94
CA ASP A 324 -23.36 -3.99 -21.75
C ASP A 324 -23.72 -4.07 -23.23
N GLY A 325 -23.76 -2.91 -23.90
CA GLY A 325 -24.39 -2.80 -25.22
C GLY A 325 -25.88 -3.10 -25.13
N GLU A 326 -26.34 -4.09 -25.89
CA GLU A 326 -27.76 -4.50 -25.92
C GLU A 326 -28.11 -5.53 -24.83
N HIS A 327 -27.11 -6.10 -24.15
CA HIS A 327 -27.30 -7.20 -23.20
C HIS A 327 -27.45 -6.70 -21.78
N ALA A 328 -28.34 -7.32 -21.01
CA ALA A 328 -28.36 -7.13 -19.56
C ALA A 328 -27.06 -7.64 -18.94
N VAL A 329 -26.53 -6.94 -17.93
CA VAL A 329 -25.37 -7.40 -17.18
C VAL A 329 -25.77 -8.58 -16.31
N ASP A 330 -25.05 -9.68 -16.46
CA ASP A 330 -25.07 -10.80 -15.53
C ASP A 330 -23.81 -10.72 -14.65
N ALA A 331 -24.01 -10.31 -13.39
CA ALA A 331 -22.97 -10.20 -12.37
C ALA A 331 -22.99 -11.37 -11.37
N SER A 332 -23.66 -12.47 -11.70
CA SER A 332 -23.66 -13.67 -10.87
C SER A 332 -22.35 -14.46 -10.98
N GLY A 333 -22.01 -15.23 -9.96
CA GLY A 333 -20.86 -16.12 -10.04
C GLY A 333 -20.94 -17.28 -9.04
N LEU A 334 -20.22 -18.34 -9.37
CA LEU A 334 -20.00 -19.51 -8.52
C LEU A 334 -18.49 -19.61 -8.27
N LEU A 335 -18.09 -19.51 -7.01
CA LEU A 335 -16.68 -19.66 -6.61
C LEU A 335 -16.29 -21.15 -6.55
N PRO A 336 -15.00 -21.49 -6.67
CA PRO A 336 -14.53 -22.87 -6.48
C PRO A 336 -14.89 -23.49 -5.12
N SER A 337 -15.15 -22.66 -4.10
CA SER A 337 -15.65 -23.10 -2.79
C SER A 337 -17.11 -23.59 -2.81
N GLY A 338 -17.85 -23.35 -3.89
CA GLY A 338 -19.28 -23.64 -4.00
C GLY A 338 -20.20 -22.48 -3.60
N GLU A 339 -19.64 -21.34 -3.18
CA GLU A 339 -20.42 -20.15 -2.82
C GLU A 339 -20.92 -19.43 -4.09
N GLU A 340 -22.21 -19.13 -4.11
CA GLU A 340 -22.86 -18.37 -5.17
C GLU A 340 -23.11 -16.93 -4.72
N PHE A 341 -23.08 -15.99 -5.67
CA PHE A 341 -23.45 -14.60 -5.44
C PHE A 341 -24.08 -13.98 -6.68
N ASN A 342 -24.78 -12.88 -6.48
CA ASN A 342 -25.33 -12.03 -7.52
C ASN A 342 -24.96 -10.56 -7.29
N GLY A 343 -23.93 -10.11 -8.01
CA GLY A 343 -23.49 -8.72 -7.97
C GLY A 343 -22.47 -8.39 -6.86
N PRO A 344 -22.09 -7.11 -6.75
CA PRO A 344 -20.89 -6.72 -6.02
C PRO A 344 -21.05 -6.83 -4.51
N LEU A 345 -22.23 -6.55 -3.96
CA LEU A 345 -22.44 -6.56 -2.51
C LEU A 345 -22.37 -7.98 -1.93
N GLU A 346 -22.97 -8.95 -2.61
CA GLU A 346 -22.91 -10.36 -2.20
C GLU A 346 -21.49 -10.93 -2.35
N LEU A 347 -20.78 -10.60 -3.44
CA LEU A 347 -19.36 -10.95 -3.59
C LEU A 347 -18.52 -10.38 -2.43
N ILE A 348 -18.68 -9.09 -2.11
CA ILE A 348 -17.96 -8.45 -1.01
C ILE A 348 -18.30 -9.12 0.32
N SER A 349 -19.56 -9.47 0.55
CA SER A 349 -19.94 -10.20 1.76
C SER A 349 -19.21 -11.55 1.88
N ILE A 350 -19.06 -12.29 0.77
CA ILE A 350 -18.28 -13.54 0.77
C ILE A 350 -16.81 -13.27 1.09
N LEU A 351 -16.20 -12.27 0.46
CA LEU A 351 -14.80 -11.93 0.68
C LEU A 351 -14.54 -11.46 2.12
N SER A 352 -15.43 -10.62 2.67
CA SER A 352 -15.34 -10.15 4.06
C SER A 352 -15.51 -11.26 5.10
N ASN A 353 -16.19 -12.35 4.75
CA ASN A 353 -16.30 -13.53 5.62
C ASN A 353 -15.00 -14.35 5.67
N ARG A 354 -14.05 -14.12 4.76
CA ARG A 354 -12.72 -14.77 4.74
C ARG A 354 -11.70 -14.03 5.61
N LYS A 355 -12.12 -13.57 6.80
CA LYS A 355 -11.30 -12.76 7.71
C LYS A 355 -9.91 -13.35 7.99
N PRO A 356 -9.74 -14.66 8.27
CA PRO A 356 -8.42 -15.21 8.55
C PRO A 356 -7.42 -15.02 7.40
N ALA A 357 -7.84 -15.32 6.16
CA ALA A 357 -7.00 -15.13 4.98
C ALA A 357 -6.66 -13.65 4.74
N PHE A 358 -7.65 -12.76 4.94
CA PHE A 358 -7.41 -11.33 4.80
C PHE A 358 -6.46 -10.77 5.86
N ARG A 359 -6.52 -11.26 7.11
CA ARG A 359 -5.55 -10.89 8.16
C ARG A 359 -4.14 -11.32 7.83
N GLU A 360 -3.98 -12.57 7.38
CA GLU A 360 -2.69 -13.13 7.00
C GLU A 360 -2.09 -12.33 5.85
N LEU A 361 -2.87 -12.07 4.79
CA LEU A 361 -2.47 -11.21 3.68
C LEU A 361 -2.04 -9.82 4.13
N MET A 362 -2.87 -9.13 4.91
CA MET A 362 -2.55 -7.78 5.39
C MET A 362 -1.31 -7.78 6.28
N THR A 363 -1.12 -8.84 7.07
CA THR A 363 0.08 -9.05 7.88
C THR A 363 1.32 -9.19 7.01
N GLU A 364 1.28 -10.07 6.01
CA GLU A 364 2.42 -10.31 5.13
C GLU A 364 2.80 -9.06 4.32
N LYS A 365 1.81 -8.38 3.71
CA LYS A 365 2.05 -7.17 2.91
C LYS A 365 2.60 -6.03 3.77
N MET A 366 2.01 -5.79 4.95
CA MET A 366 2.43 -4.70 5.83
C MET A 366 3.79 -5.00 6.49
N LEU A 367 4.06 -6.25 6.86
CA LEU A 367 5.37 -6.66 7.40
C LEU A 367 6.47 -6.53 6.33
N THR A 368 6.21 -6.97 5.10
CA THR A 368 7.11 -6.76 3.95
C THR A 368 7.45 -5.28 3.79
N TYR A 369 6.43 -4.42 3.82
CA TYR A 369 6.61 -2.97 3.72
C TYR A 369 7.40 -2.39 4.90
N ALA A 370 7.09 -2.80 6.13
CA ALA A 370 7.75 -2.34 7.36
C ALA A 370 9.24 -2.73 7.41
N LEU A 371 9.59 -3.91 6.91
CA LEU A 371 10.97 -4.41 6.87
C LEU A 371 11.74 -3.89 5.65
N GLY A 372 11.05 -3.57 4.55
CA GLY A 372 11.67 -3.16 3.28
C GLY A 372 12.36 -4.32 2.55
N ARG A 373 11.96 -5.56 2.83
CA ARG A 373 12.42 -6.80 2.17
C ARG A 373 11.28 -7.81 2.09
N GLY A 374 11.38 -8.78 1.18
CA GLY A 374 10.47 -9.93 1.14
C GLY A 374 10.56 -10.76 2.43
N LEU A 375 9.50 -11.52 2.71
CA LEU A 375 9.45 -12.46 3.82
C LEU A 375 10.09 -13.79 3.42
N ASP A 376 10.80 -14.38 4.36
CA ASP A 376 11.40 -15.70 4.25
C ASP A 376 10.64 -16.73 5.09
N VAL A 377 10.97 -18.01 4.91
CA VAL A 377 10.38 -19.13 5.68
C VAL A 377 10.46 -18.90 7.19
N TYR A 378 11.53 -18.27 7.69
CA TYR A 378 11.70 -18.01 9.12
C TYR A 378 10.82 -16.85 9.65
N ASP A 379 10.24 -16.02 8.78
CA ASP A 379 9.31 -14.96 9.19
C ASP A 379 7.89 -15.50 9.44
N GLN A 380 7.58 -16.74 9.02
CA GLN A 380 6.25 -17.36 9.15
C GLN A 380 5.77 -17.43 10.61
N CYS A 381 6.66 -17.70 11.57
CA CYS A 381 6.31 -17.66 12.99
C CYS A 381 5.86 -16.25 13.43
N ALA A 382 6.48 -15.20 12.89
CA ALA A 382 6.10 -13.82 13.19
C ALA A 382 4.76 -13.45 12.54
N VAL A 383 4.53 -13.88 11.29
CA VAL A 383 3.23 -13.69 10.59
C VAL A 383 2.09 -14.33 11.40
N GLN A 384 2.29 -15.56 11.87
CA GLN A 384 1.29 -16.27 12.66
C GLN A 384 1.02 -15.59 14.01
N GLU A 385 2.07 -15.15 14.72
CA GLU A 385 1.90 -14.43 15.99
C GLU A 385 1.18 -13.09 15.79
N ILE A 386 1.55 -12.32 14.77
CA ILE A 386 0.90 -11.06 14.43
C ILE A 386 -0.57 -11.28 14.10
N THR A 387 -0.89 -12.29 13.29
CA THR A 387 -2.27 -12.64 12.91
C THR A 387 -3.11 -13.01 14.14
N ASN A 388 -2.54 -13.78 15.07
CA ASN A 388 -3.20 -14.15 16.34
C ASN A 388 -3.45 -12.91 17.22
N GLN A 389 -2.51 -11.97 17.28
CA GLN A 389 -2.71 -10.72 18.02
C GLN A 389 -3.78 -9.85 17.38
N LEU A 390 -3.81 -9.78 16.05
CA LEU A 390 -4.80 -9.01 15.31
C LEU A 390 -6.23 -9.52 15.57
N GLU A 391 -6.42 -10.84 15.53
CA GLU A 391 -7.71 -11.48 15.84
C GLU A 391 -8.18 -11.19 17.28
N LYS A 392 -7.28 -11.22 18.26
CA LYS A 392 -7.59 -10.90 19.66
C LYS A 392 -7.96 -9.44 19.90
N ASN A 393 -7.62 -8.56 18.96
CA ASN A 393 -7.83 -7.12 19.06
C ASN A 393 -8.79 -6.63 17.96
N ASP A 394 -9.82 -7.42 17.64
CA ASP A 394 -10.91 -7.08 16.72
C ASP A 394 -10.46 -6.56 15.34
N ASP A 395 -9.35 -7.09 14.84
CA ASP A 395 -8.79 -6.73 13.53
C ASP A 395 -8.46 -5.25 13.36
N ARG A 396 -8.22 -4.52 14.45
CA ARG A 396 -7.95 -3.07 14.43
C ARG A 396 -6.68 -2.73 13.67
N PHE A 397 -6.70 -1.63 12.91
CA PHE A 397 -5.53 -1.18 12.15
C PHE A 397 -4.30 -0.96 13.06
N SER A 398 -4.49 -0.31 14.21
CA SER A 398 -3.43 -0.06 15.18
C SER A 398 -2.88 -1.34 15.80
N ALA A 399 -3.71 -2.39 15.93
CA ALA A 399 -3.28 -3.69 16.43
C ALA A 399 -2.30 -4.37 15.46
N LEU A 400 -2.56 -4.30 14.14
CA LEU A 400 -1.62 -4.80 13.12
C LEU A 400 -0.27 -4.08 13.22
N VAL A 401 -0.28 -2.75 13.25
CA VAL A 401 0.94 -1.94 13.36
C VAL A 401 1.69 -2.26 14.66
N THR A 402 0.97 -2.35 15.78
CA THR A 402 1.56 -2.63 17.09
C THR A 402 2.17 -4.03 17.16
N ALA A 403 1.50 -5.03 16.58
CA ALA A 403 2.02 -6.38 16.53
C ALA A 403 3.26 -6.49 15.63
N ILE A 404 3.27 -5.82 14.47
CA ILE A 404 4.45 -5.72 13.60
C ILE A 404 5.63 -5.10 14.33
N VAL A 405 5.42 -3.94 14.98
CA VAL A 405 6.50 -3.23 15.69
C VAL A 405 7.02 -4.04 16.89
N ASN A 406 6.20 -4.90 17.47
CA ASN A 406 6.59 -5.82 18.55
C ASN A 406 7.17 -7.15 18.09
N SER A 407 7.17 -7.42 16.79
CA SER A 407 7.68 -8.67 16.24
C SER A 407 9.20 -8.73 16.26
N ASP A 408 9.72 -9.97 16.33
CA ASP A 408 11.16 -10.23 16.25
C ASP A 408 11.80 -9.67 14.97
N PRO A 409 11.24 -9.86 13.76
CA PRO A 409 11.80 -9.26 12.54
C PRO A 409 11.95 -7.74 12.61
N PHE A 410 11.05 -7.05 13.32
CA PHE A 410 11.07 -5.59 13.45
C PHE A 410 11.98 -5.10 14.58
N GLN A 411 12.13 -5.83 15.69
CA GLN A 411 12.96 -5.40 16.83
C GLN A 411 14.36 -6.01 16.84
N LYS A 412 14.63 -6.99 15.98
CA LYS A 412 15.91 -7.69 15.95
C LYS A 412 16.54 -7.61 14.57
N ARG A 413 17.86 -7.82 14.56
CA ARG A 413 18.67 -8.02 13.37
C ARG A 413 19.65 -9.16 13.63
N ARG A 414 20.07 -9.83 12.56
CA ARG A 414 21.15 -10.81 12.53
C ARG A 414 21.98 -10.61 11.27
N GLY A 415 23.15 -11.22 11.22
CA GLY A 415 23.95 -11.29 10.01
C GLY A 415 23.26 -12.04 8.87
N GLU A 416 23.65 -11.72 7.64
CA GLU A 416 23.27 -12.49 6.46
C GLU A 416 24.36 -13.56 6.30
N GLY A 417 24.07 -14.80 6.71
CA GLY A 417 24.96 -15.92 6.38
C GLY A 417 25.06 -16.10 4.86
N GLU A 418 26.05 -16.87 4.40
CA GLU A 418 26.16 -17.21 2.97
C GLU A 418 24.80 -17.73 2.45
N GLN A 419 24.15 -16.94 1.58
CA GLN A 419 22.99 -17.39 0.82
C GLN A 419 23.48 -18.48 -0.13
N GLN A 420 23.20 -19.75 0.21
CA GLN A 420 23.47 -20.88 -0.69
C GLN A 420 22.42 -20.99 -1.79
#